data_AF-A0AA36GEW0-F1
#
_entry.id   AF-A0AA36GEW0-F1
#
_cell.length_a   1.000
_cell.length_b   1.000
_cell.length_c   1.000
_cell.angle_alpha   90.00
_cell.angle_beta   90.00
_cell.angle_gamma   90.00
#
_symmetry.space_group_name_H-M   'P 1'
#
loop_
_entity.id
_entity.type
_entity.pdbx_description
1 polymer ?
#
loop_
_entity_poly.entity_id
_entity_poly.type
_entity_poly.pdbx_seq_one_letter_code
_entity_poly.pdbx_strand_id
1 'polypeptide(L)'
;MSEDGEQLTYGERVKINVGGVIFETSLSTLTRMNDTVLSAMVANRWRMQEELFVDRDPTHFAKVLNYLRDGDNFSPPIDEDARESLRREAEFYNLPGLAKMCLPEVFRVGDRVQWKENAVESYWQSFVRYAGYRETTKWLECFGCGNEVERCVGAIQEREMEDGAAINYENWIPLKHHMPFMKGKVTKLVFNTCCCVKWDNQWDTHLPKSALRLANPRL
;
A
#
# COMPACT_ATOMS: atom_id res chain seq x y z
N MET A 1 11.12 51.99 2.94
CA MET A 1 10.18 51.01 2.41
C MET A 1 10.58 49.69 3.04
N SER A 2 9.84 49.27 4.05
CA SER A 2 10.09 48.04 4.82
C SER A 2 9.50 46.86 4.06
N GLU A 3 10.37 45.99 3.55
CA GLU A 3 10.02 44.61 3.19
C GLU A 3 10.42 43.73 4.39
N ASP A 4 9.56 43.68 5.40
CA ASP A 4 9.71 42.73 6.51
C ASP A 4 9.26 41.36 6.00
N GLY A 5 10.20 40.58 5.46
CA GLY A 5 10.01 39.18 5.13
C GLY A 5 9.83 38.36 6.40
N GLU A 6 8.58 38.23 6.85
CA GLU A 6 8.23 37.52 8.08
C GLU A 6 8.46 36.01 7.94
N GLN A 7 9.55 35.53 8.53
CA GLN A 7 10.02 34.15 8.45
C GLN A 7 8.99 33.16 9.01
N LEU A 8 8.60 32.15 8.22
CA LEU A 8 7.69 31.08 8.62
C LEU A 8 8.33 30.27 9.76
N THR A 9 7.73 30.23 10.95
CA THR A 9 8.31 29.47 12.07
C THR A 9 7.86 28.01 12.00
N TYR A 10 8.81 27.08 12.12
CA TYR A 10 8.65 25.64 11.84
C TYR A 10 7.67 24.89 12.79
N GLY A 11 7.02 25.59 13.72
CA GLY A 11 6.11 25.03 14.74
C GLY A 11 4.74 25.68 14.82
N GLU A 12 4.39 26.61 13.93
CA GLU A 12 3.09 27.28 13.93
C GLU A 12 1.96 26.29 13.65
N ARG A 13 0.98 26.24 14.57
CA ARG A 13 -0.22 25.41 14.42
C ARG A 13 -1.28 26.20 13.67
N VAL A 14 -1.95 25.54 12.73
CA VAL A 14 -3.00 26.10 11.89
C VAL A 14 -4.26 25.25 12.08
N LYS A 15 -5.38 25.91 12.33
CA LYS A 15 -6.71 25.30 12.36
C LYS A 15 -7.34 25.38 10.98
N ILE A 16 -7.88 24.26 10.51
CA ILE A 16 -8.63 24.16 9.25
C ILE A 16 -9.96 23.50 9.54
N ASN A 17 -11.04 24.23 9.29
CA ASN A 17 -12.40 23.73 9.31
C ASN A 17 -12.79 23.19 7.93
N VAL A 18 -12.97 21.88 7.83
CA VAL A 18 -13.37 21.19 6.59
C VAL A 18 -14.80 20.71 6.75
N GLY A 19 -15.76 21.33 6.05
CA GLY A 19 -17.17 20.93 6.09
C GLY A 19 -17.78 20.90 7.50
N GLY A 20 -17.30 21.73 8.43
CA GLY A 20 -17.75 21.78 9.82
C GLY A 20 -16.91 20.99 10.81
N VAL A 21 -15.90 20.22 10.36
CA VAL A 21 -14.98 19.49 11.23
C VAL A 21 -13.63 20.21 11.27
N ILE A 22 -13.20 20.58 12.48
CA ILE A 22 -11.94 21.29 12.70
C ILE A 22 -10.79 20.29 12.84
N PHE A 23 -9.80 20.46 11.99
CA PHE A 23 -8.50 19.80 12.05
C PHE A 23 -7.43 20.80 12.48
N GLU A 24 -6.44 20.34 13.22
CA GLU A 24 -5.30 21.18 13.61
C GLU A 24 -3.99 20.48 13.22
N THR A 25 -3.12 21.20 12.53
CA THR A 25 -1.84 20.67 12.03
C THR A 25 -0.79 21.78 11.98
N SER A 26 0.46 21.45 11.61
CA SER A 26 1.51 22.47 11.46
C SER A 26 1.48 23.15 10.09
N LEU A 27 1.92 24.40 10.06
CA LEU A 27 2.18 25.16 8.84
C LEU A 27 3.16 24.41 7.92
N SER A 28 4.19 23.79 8.50
CA SER A 28 5.16 22.95 7.79
C SER A 28 4.52 21.73 7.09
N THR A 29 3.45 21.16 7.65
CA THR A 29 2.72 20.06 7.00
C THR A 29 1.97 20.58 5.76
N LEU A 30 1.27 21.71 5.90
CA LEU A 30 0.43 22.30 4.83
C LEU A 30 1.27 22.88 3.68
N THR A 31 2.51 23.26 3.96
CA THR A 31 3.47 23.83 2.99
C THR A 31 4.52 22.83 2.53
N ARG A 32 4.44 21.55 2.94
CA ARG A 32 5.44 20.55 2.55
C ARG A 32 5.53 20.37 1.02
N MET A 33 4.39 20.52 0.35
CA MET A 33 4.30 20.52 -1.11
C MET A 33 3.84 21.89 -1.58
N ASN A 34 4.56 22.45 -2.54
CA ASN A 34 4.19 23.70 -3.20
C ASN A 34 3.02 23.45 -4.17
N ASP A 35 2.37 24.55 -4.59
CA ASP A 35 1.30 24.56 -5.59
C ASP A 35 0.07 23.70 -5.22
N THR A 36 -0.09 23.36 -3.95
CA THR A 36 -1.31 22.71 -3.44
C THR A 36 -2.33 23.76 -2.99
N VAL A 37 -3.61 23.40 -2.96
CA VAL A 37 -4.65 24.29 -2.42
C VAL A 37 -4.33 24.69 -0.98
N LEU A 38 -3.89 23.73 -0.16
CA LEU A 38 -3.54 23.96 1.24
C LEU A 38 -2.36 24.92 1.39
N SER A 39 -1.30 24.76 0.57
CA SER A 39 -0.15 25.68 0.56
C SER A 39 -0.55 27.10 0.14
N ALA A 40 -1.45 27.25 -0.84
CA ALA A 40 -1.93 28.55 -1.29
C ALA A 40 -2.81 29.25 -0.24
N MET A 41 -3.63 28.49 0.51
CA MET A 41 -4.45 29.03 1.59
C MET A 41 -3.59 29.62 2.72
N VAL A 42 -2.53 28.91 3.12
CA VAL A 42 -1.60 29.39 4.14
C VAL A 42 -0.55 30.37 3.61
N ALA A 43 -0.36 30.53 2.31
CA ALA A 43 0.48 31.62 1.81
C ALA A 43 -0.18 33.00 1.99
N ASN A 44 -1.53 33.05 1.95
CA ASN A 44 -2.25 34.31 1.78
C ASN A 44 -3.07 34.78 2.99
N ARG A 45 -3.51 33.87 3.89
CA ARG A 45 -4.65 34.20 4.79
C ARG A 45 -4.53 33.76 6.25
N TRP A 46 -3.66 32.82 6.59
CA TRP A 46 -3.75 32.11 7.87
C TRP A 46 -3.45 32.97 9.11
N ARG A 47 -2.55 33.97 9.03
CA ARG A 47 -2.26 34.86 10.19
C ARG A 47 -3.38 35.85 10.51
N MET A 48 -4.34 36.03 9.60
CA MET A 48 -5.44 37.00 9.75
C MET A 48 -6.75 36.36 10.21
N GLN A 49 -6.79 35.03 10.41
CA GLN A 49 -8.00 34.28 10.70
C GLN A 49 -7.75 33.27 11.84
N GLU A 50 -8.76 33.05 12.71
CA GLU A 50 -8.66 32.02 13.76
C GLU A 50 -8.63 30.60 13.20
N GLU A 51 -9.33 30.38 12.07
CA GLU A 51 -9.32 29.14 11.31
C GLU A 51 -9.49 29.39 9.81
N LEU A 52 -8.95 28.48 9.00
CA LEU A 52 -9.18 28.44 7.57
C LEU A 52 -10.40 27.55 7.27
N PHE A 53 -11.30 27.98 6.40
CA PHE A 53 -12.46 27.18 6.01
C PHE A 53 -12.32 26.56 4.62
N VAL A 54 -12.72 25.29 4.50
CA VAL A 54 -12.79 24.52 3.25
C VAL A 54 -14.15 23.85 3.16
N ASP A 55 -14.93 24.19 2.13
CA ASP A 55 -16.25 23.61 1.87
C ASP A 55 -16.14 22.25 1.16
N ARG A 56 -15.66 21.24 1.90
CA ARG A 56 -15.45 19.86 1.44
C ARG A 56 -15.89 18.87 2.49
N ASP A 57 -16.07 17.62 2.07
CA ASP A 57 -16.37 16.52 2.98
C ASP A 57 -15.14 16.17 3.85
N PRO A 58 -15.25 16.18 5.19
CA PRO A 58 -14.12 15.94 6.08
C PRO A 58 -13.66 14.49 6.18
N THR A 59 -14.45 13.52 5.69
CA THR A 59 -14.26 12.07 5.92
C THR A 59 -12.86 11.58 5.54
N HIS A 60 -12.27 12.16 4.49
CA HIS A 60 -10.96 11.74 3.96
C HIS A 60 -9.84 12.73 4.25
N PHE A 61 -10.13 13.89 4.87
CA PHE A 61 -9.14 14.93 5.09
C PHE A 61 -8.00 14.50 6.03
N ALA A 62 -8.27 13.67 7.04
CA ALA A 62 -7.23 13.09 7.88
C ALA A 62 -6.19 12.29 7.08
N LYS A 63 -6.61 11.61 6.01
CA LYS A 63 -5.72 10.83 5.12
C LYS A 63 -4.90 11.74 4.22
N VAL A 64 -5.47 12.87 3.78
CA VAL A 64 -4.73 13.94 3.09
C VAL A 64 -3.62 14.49 3.98
N LEU A 65 -3.91 14.77 5.26
CA LEU A 65 -2.89 15.21 6.21
C LEU A 65 -1.81 14.14 6.46
N ASN A 66 -2.20 12.87 6.58
CA ASN A 66 -1.23 11.78 6.74
C ASN A 66 -0.34 11.65 5.50
N TYR A 67 -0.89 11.78 4.29
CA TYR A 67 -0.08 11.82 3.06
C TYR A 67 0.95 12.96 3.10
N LEU A 68 0.56 14.17 3.52
CA LEU A 68 1.48 15.28 3.69
C LEU A 68 2.52 15.04 4.82
N ARG A 69 2.28 14.14 5.77
CA ARG A 69 3.22 13.79 6.86
C ARG A 69 4.15 12.65 6.49
N ASP A 70 3.66 11.68 5.75
CA ASP A 70 4.37 10.42 5.47
C ASP A 70 5.03 10.43 4.09
N GLY A 71 4.56 11.27 3.16
CA GLY A 71 5.05 11.34 1.78
C GLY A 71 4.91 9.99 1.07
N ASP A 72 6.02 9.50 0.50
CA ASP A 72 6.05 8.22 -0.23
C ASP A 72 5.77 6.99 0.64
N ASN A 73 5.83 7.12 1.98
CA ASN A 73 5.50 6.03 2.90
C ASN A 73 3.98 5.90 3.15
N PHE A 74 3.16 6.84 2.67
CA PHE A 74 1.72 6.77 2.81
C PHE A 74 1.13 5.57 2.07
N SER A 75 0.17 4.89 2.70
CA SER A 75 -0.59 3.79 2.07
C SER A 75 -2.07 4.16 1.95
N PRO A 76 -2.66 4.10 0.74
CA PRO A 76 -4.07 4.42 0.54
C PRO A 76 -5.01 3.38 1.18
N PRO A 77 -6.30 3.72 1.39
CA PRO A 77 -7.32 2.77 1.84
C PRO A 77 -7.41 1.54 0.93
N ILE A 78 -7.74 0.40 1.54
CA ILE A 78 -7.98 -0.87 0.85
C ILE A 78 -9.34 -0.86 0.16
N ASP A 79 -10.33 -0.30 0.85
CA ASP A 79 -11.70 -0.18 0.36
C ASP A 79 -11.73 0.71 -0.89
N GLU A 80 -12.31 0.19 -1.97
CA GLU A 80 -12.28 0.84 -3.28
C GLU A 80 -13.07 2.15 -3.27
N ASP A 81 -14.20 2.19 -2.58
CA ASP A 81 -15.05 3.37 -2.49
C ASP A 81 -14.37 4.49 -1.68
N ALA A 82 -13.75 4.13 -0.54
CA ALA A 82 -12.93 5.05 0.25
C ALA A 82 -11.70 5.54 -0.54
N ARG A 83 -11.11 4.67 -1.36
CA ARG A 83 -9.95 5.01 -2.19
C ARG A 83 -10.32 5.96 -3.33
N GLU A 84 -11.44 5.71 -4.01
CA GLU A 84 -11.99 6.61 -5.03
C GLU A 84 -12.42 7.96 -4.42
N SER A 85 -13.03 7.94 -3.23
CA SER A 85 -13.37 9.17 -2.50
C SER A 85 -12.11 9.98 -2.13
N LEU A 86 -11.08 9.31 -1.61
CA LEU A 86 -9.79 9.94 -1.33
C LEU A 86 -9.12 10.47 -2.60
N ARG A 87 -9.25 9.77 -3.74
CA ARG A 87 -8.72 10.21 -5.04
C ARG A 87 -9.32 11.56 -5.44
N ARG A 88 -10.64 11.72 -5.31
CA ARG A 88 -11.34 12.98 -5.62
C ARG A 88 -10.91 14.13 -4.70
N GLU A 89 -10.72 13.86 -3.41
CA GLU A 89 -10.14 14.88 -2.51
C GLU A 89 -8.70 15.21 -2.89
N ALA A 90 -7.89 14.23 -3.24
CA ALA A 90 -6.52 14.46 -3.69
C ALA A 90 -6.47 15.33 -4.96
N GLU A 91 -7.38 15.13 -5.91
CA GLU A 91 -7.54 16.00 -7.08
C GLU A 91 -7.94 17.42 -6.67
N PHE A 92 -8.91 17.57 -5.76
CA PHE A 92 -9.35 18.87 -5.27
C PHE A 92 -8.20 19.64 -4.61
N TYR A 93 -7.44 19.01 -3.71
CA TYR A 93 -6.32 19.66 -3.02
C TYR A 93 -5.06 19.83 -3.89
N ASN A 94 -5.11 19.42 -5.16
CA ASN A 94 -4.01 19.39 -6.11
C ASN A 94 -2.80 18.55 -5.62
N LEU A 95 -3.07 17.31 -5.25
CA LEU A 95 -2.09 16.31 -4.77
C LEU A 95 -1.98 15.16 -5.78
N PRO A 96 -1.30 15.35 -6.93
CA PRO A 96 -1.27 14.37 -8.01
C PRO A 96 -0.60 13.04 -7.61
N GLY A 97 0.38 13.07 -6.70
CA GLY A 97 1.01 11.86 -6.16
C GLY A 97 0.01 10.98 -5.40
N LEU A 98 -0.79 11.59 -4.52
CA LEU A 98 -1.85 10.89 -3.78
C LEU A 98 -2.96 10.40 -4.72
N ALA A 99 -3.40 11.23 -5.66
CA ALA A 99 -4.42 10.83 -6.63
C ALA A 99 -3.96 9.61 -7.44
N LYS A 100 -2.69 9.58 -7.86
CA LYS A 100 -2.09 8.43 -8.54
C LYS A 100 -2.01 7.19 -7.64
N MET A 101 -1.66 7.34 -6.36
CA MET A 101 -1.65 6.21 -5.41
C MET A 101 -3.04 5.58 -5.20
N CYS A 102 -4.10 6.38 -5.33
CA CYS A 102 -5.47 5.89 -5.24
C CYS A 102 -5.98 5.20 -6.52
N LEU A 103 -5.26 5.25 -7.64
CA LEU A 103 -5.68 4.54 -8.84
C LEU A 103 -5.56 3.02 -8.66
N PRO A 104 -6.43 2.23 -9.32
CA PRO A 104 -6.25 0.79 -9.38
C PRO A 104 -4.91 0.46 -10.02
N GLU A 105 -4.21 -0.51 -9.42
CA GLU A 105 -2.98 -1.02 -10.01
C GLU A 105 -3.30 -1.76 -11.30
N VAL A 106 -2.69 -1.29 -12.39
CA VAL A 106 -2.82 -1.91 -13.71
C VAL A 106 -1.62 -2.80 -13.93
N PHE A 107 -1.84 -4.11 -13.90
CA PHE A 107 -0.82 -5.11 -14.18
C PHE A 107 -0.76 -5.43 -15.68
N ARG A 108 0.46 -5.61 -16.18
CA ARG A 108 0.79 -6.09 -17.51
C ARG A 108 1.52 -7.41 -17.43
N VAL A 109 1.39 -8.22 -18.49
CA VAL A 109 2.24 -9.40 -18.63
C VAL A 109 3.69 -8.95 -18.66
N GLY A 110 4.50 -9.54 -17.80
CA GLY A 110 5.91 -9.21 -17.63
C GLY A 110 6.24 -8.35 -16.42
N ASP A 111 5.25 -7.72 -15.78
CA ASP A 111 5.47 -6.90 -14.59
C ASP A 111 6.05 -7.73 -13.44
N ARG A 112 7.00 -7.14 -12.71
CA ARG A 112 7.50 -7.67 -11.44
C ARG A 112 6.52 -7.27 -10.35
N VAL A 113 6.06 -8.25 -9.58
CA VAL A 113 5.06 -8.07 -8.53
C VAL A 113 5.52 -8.69 -7.21
N GLN A 114 4.92 -8.23 -6.13
CA GLN A 114 5.09 -8.73 -4.78
C GLN A 114 3.73 -8.76 -4.08
N TRP A 115 3.60 -9.51 -2.98
CA TRP A 115 2.38 -9.49 -2.19
C TRP A 115 2.16 -8.11 -1.56
N LYS A 116 0.90 -7.69 -1.49
CA LYS A 116 0.50 -6.64 -0.56
C LYS A 116 0.49 -7.22 0.85
N GLU A 117 1.11 -6.52 1.78
CA GLU A 117 1.26 -6.97 3.17
C GLU A 117 -0.09 -7.30 3.82
N ASN A 118 -1.07 -6.42 3.62
CA ASN A 118 -2.45 -6.61 4.11
C ASN A 118 -3.22 -7.74 3.43
N ALA A 119 -2.80 -8.21 2.25
CA ALA A 119 -3.45 -9.31 1.55
C ALA A 119 -2.96 -10.67 2.03
N VAL A 120 -1.77 -10.73 2.65
CA VAL A 120 -1.14 -11.99 3.06
C VAL A 120 -2.05 -12.78 3.99
N GLU A 121 -2.66 -12.16 5.00
CA GLU A 121 -3.55 -12.85 5.95
C GLU A 121 -4.70 -13.58 5.27
N SER A 122 -5.29 -12.95 4.24
CA SER A 122 -6.43 -13.52 3.53
C SER A 122 -6.07 -14.63 2.55
N TYR A 123 -4.83 -14.64 2.03
CA TYR A 123 -4.47 -15.49 0.90
C TYR A 123 -3.38 -16.53 1.20
N TRP A 124 -2.64 -16.45 2.31
CA TRP A 124 -1.49 -17.33 2.56
C TRP A 124 -1.84 -18.83 2.59
N GLN A 125 -2.97 -19.20 3.18
CA GLN A 125 -3.42 -20.60 3.20
C GLN A 125 -3.75 -21.10 1.78
N SER A 126 -4.45 -20.28 0.98
CA SER A 126 -4.73 -20.59 -0.42
C SER A 126 -3.45 -20.70 -1.23
N PHE A 127 -2.48 -19.83 -0.96
CA PHE A 127 -1.17 -19.86 -1.60
C PHE A 127 -0.44 -21.18 -1.31
N VAL A 128 -0.36 -21.60 -0.05
CA VAL A 128 0.22 -22.90 0.36
C VAL A 128 -0.48 -24.05 -0.38
N ARG A 129 -1.81 -24.07 -0.38
CA ARG A 129 -2.60 -25.15 -0.96
C ARG A 129 -2.40 -25.30 -2.47
N TYR A 130 -2.31 -24.20 -3.22
CA TYR A 130 -2.37 -24.24 -4.68
C TYR A 130 -1.05 -23.94 -5.40
N ALA A 131 -0.07 -23.33 -4.74
CA ALA A 131 1.21 -22.96 -5.37
C ALA A 131 2.33 -23.99 -5.15
N GLY A 132 2.27 -24.78 -4.08
CA GLY A 132 3.31 -25.74 -3.68
C GLY A 132 3.31 -27.08 -4.43
N TYR A 133 2.45 -27.29 -5.41
CA TYR A 133 2.23 -28.60 -6.06
C TYR A 133 3.23 -28.90 -7.21
N ARG A 134 4.54 -28.76 -6.99
CA ARG A 134 5.54 -29.27 -7.97
C ARG A 134 6.70 -29.98 -7.28
N GLU A 135 7.14 -31.08 -7.88
CA GLU A 135 8.21 -31.98 -7.43
C GLU A 135 9.58 -31.31 -7.22
N THR A 136 9.77 -30.07 -7.66
CA THR A 136 11.08 -29.38 -7.69
C THR A 136 11.08 -28.05 -6.96
N THR A 137 10.56 -28.00 -5.73
CA THR A 137 10.65 -26.82 -4.86
C THR A 137 12.10 -26.51 -4.52
N LYS A 138 12.60 -25.35 -4.94
CA LYS A 138 13.93 -24.87 -4.56
C LYS A 138 13.81 -23.99 -3.31
N TRP A 139 14.63 -24.31 -2.31
CA TRP A 139 14.68 -23.70 -0.98
C TRP A 139 14.91 -22.18 -1.06
N LEU A 140 14.12 -21.41 -0.31
CA LEU A 140 14.41 -19.99 -0.05
C LEU A 140 15.27 -19.92 1.22
N GLU A 141 16.22 -18.99 1.30
CA GLU A 141 16.91 -18.66 2.54
C GLU A 141 16.38 -17.32 3.06
N CYS A 142 16.00 -17.25 4.34
CA CYS A 142 15.56 -16.02 4.97
C CYS A 142 16.75 -15.21 5.52
N PHE A 143 17.28 -14.27 4.74
CA PHE A 143 18.39 -13.41 5.17
C PHE A 143 18.05 -12.46 6.35
N GLY A 144 16.77 -12.25 6.66
CA GLY A 144 16.33 -11.34 7.74
C GLY A 144 16.07 -12.00 9.11
N CYS A 145 15.87 -13.32 9.14
CA CYS A 145 15.47 -14.05 10.35
C CYS A 145 16.42 -15.21 10.70
N GLY A 146 17.44 -15.48 9.86
CA GLY A 146 18.45 -16.50 10.13
C GLY A 146 17.93 -17.94 10.11
N ASN A 147 16.64 -18.16 9.84
CA ASN A 147 16.10 -19.49 9.65
C ASN A 147 16.42 -19.96 8.24
N GLU A 148 17.15 -21.07 8.13
CA GLU A 148 17.04 -21.90 6.95
C GLU A 148 15.58 -22.31 6.83
N VAL A 149 15.02 -22.20 5.65
CA VAL A 149 13.62 -22.52 5.43
C VAL A 149 13.45 -24.05 5.33
N GLU A 150 14.13 -24.78 6.23
CA GLU A 150 14.12 -26.24 6.38
C GLU A 150 12.73 -26.79 6.74
N ARG A 151 11.78 -25.91 7.10
CA ARG A 151 10.37 -26.26 7.33
C ARG A 151 9.39 -25.76 6.25
N CYS A 152 9.82 -25.07 5.18
CA CYS A 152 8.89 -24.77 4.05
C CYS A 152 8.78 -25.89 3.02
N VAL A 153 9.32 -27.06 3.33
CA VAL A 153 8.83 -28.30 2.74
C VAL A 153 8.27 -29.07 3.92
N GLY A 154 6.95 -29.05 4.07
CA GLY A 154 6.30 -30.19 4.71
C GLY A 154 6.85 -31.41 3.98
N ALA A 155 7.64 -32.21 4.69
CA ALA A 155 8.26 -33.39 4.15
C ALA A 155 7.25 -34.13 3.29
N ILE A 156 7.67 -34.48 2.08
CA ILE A 156 6.97 -35.35 1.16
C ILE A 156 6.74 -36.68 1.91
N GLN A 157 5.60 -36.76 2.57
CA GLN A 157 4.86 -37.89 3.10
C GLN A 157 3.73 -37.21 3.88
N GLU A 158 2.50 -37.13 3.38
CA GLU A 158 1.76 -38.27 2.91
C GLU A 158 0.69 -37.88 1.88
N ARG A 159 0.66 -38.72 0.85
CA ARG A 159 -0.49 -39.14 0.04
C ARG A 159 -0.95 -38.24 -1.10
N GLU A 160 -0.99 -38.90 -2.25
CA GLU A 160 -2.02 -38.79 -3.27
C GLU A 160 -3.31 -38.21 -2.69
N MET A 161 -3.83 -37.16 -3.31
CA MET A 161 -5.13 -36.56 -2.94
C MET A 161 -6.29 -37.48 -3.34
N GLU A 162 -6.28 -38.71 -2.85
CA GLU A 162 -7.39 -39.65 -2.94
C GLU A 162 -8.14 -39.83 -1.61
N ASP A 163 -7.81 -39.15 -0.51
CA ASP A 163 -8.61 -39.27 0.72
C ASP A 163 -8.12 -38.35 1.86
N GLY A 164 -8.60 -37.10 1.90
CA GLY A 164 -8.75 -36.40 3.18
C GLY A 164 -7.48 -35.98 3.96
N ALA A 165 -6.28 -35.99 3.37
CA ALA A 165 -5.07 -35.47 4.04
C ALA A 165 -5.19 -33.95 4.29
N ALA A 166 -5.24 -33.54 5.56
CA ALA A 166 -5.37 -32.15 5.97
C ALA A 166 -4.00 -31.43 5.98
N ILE A 167 -3.91 -30.28 5.29
CA ILE A 167 -2.74 -29.40 5.39
C ILE A 167 -2.67 -28.83 6.82
N ASN A 168 -1.58 -29.09 7.55
CA ASN A 168 -1.31 -28.41 8.81
C ASN A 168 -0.73 -27.02 8.53
N TYR A 169 -1.58 -25.99 8.58
CA TYR A 169 -1.20 -24.61 8.28
C TYR A 169 -0.25 -23.97 9.30
N GLU A 170 -0.15 -24.48 10.54
CA GLU A 170 0.77 -23.93 11.55
C GLU A 170 2.24 -24.04 11.11
N ASN A 171 2.57 -25.14 10.42
CA ASN A 171 3.91 -25.38 9.87
C ASN A 171 4.30 -24.36 8.78
N TRP A 172 3.32 -23.64 8.22
CA TRP A 172 3.51 -22.69 7.12
C TRP A 172 3.44 -21.22 7.57
N ILE A 173 3.31 -20.94 8.88
CA ILE A 173 3.38 -19.58 9.44
C ILE A 173 4.70 -18.86 9.05
N PRO A 174 5.88 -19.51 8.99
CA PRO A 174 7.07 -18.86 8.48
C PRO A 174 6.92 -18.38 7.03
N LEU A 175 6.33 -19.19 6.14
CA LEU A 175 6.09 -18.78 4.74
C LEU A 175 5.19 -17.55 4.67
N LYS A 176 4.14 -17.50 5.48
CA LYS A 176 3.24 -16.33 5.59
C LYS A 176 4.04 -15.05 5.86
N HIS A 177 5.01 -15.08 6.77
CA HIS A 177 5.89 -13.95 7.04
C HIS A 177 6.80 -13.59 5.84
N HIS A 178 7.12 -14.55 4.97
CA HIS A 178 7.94 -14.32 3.76
C HIS A 178 7.17 -13.77 2.58
N MET A 179 5.86 -14.02 2.48
CA MET A 179 5.05 -13.61 1.34
C MET A 179 5.21 -12.13 0.95
N PRO A 180 5.21 -11.13 1.87
CA PRO A 180 5.42 -9.73 1.51
C PRO A 180 6.72 -9.44 0.75
N PHE A 181 7.74 -10.28 0.93
CA PHE A 181 9.06 -10.16 0.32
C PHE A 181 9.23 -11.03 -0.93
N MET A 182 8.29 -11.95 -1.19
CA MET A 182 8.32 -12.78 -2.38
C MET A 182 8.08 -11.91 -3.61
N LYS A 183 8.95 -12.10 -4.61
CA LYS A 183 8.84 -11.46 -5.91
C LYS A 183 8.47 -12.49 -6.97
N GLY A 184 7.70 -12.05 -7.94
CA GLY A 184 7.31 -12.87 -9.08
C GLY A 184 7.10 -12.03 -10.33
N LYS A 185 6.88 -12.71 -11.44
CA LYS A 185 6.57 -12.11 -12.74
C LYS A 185 5.17 -12.49 -13.16
N VAL A 186 4.36 -11.52 -13.56
CA VAL A 186 3.05 -11.78 -14.14
C VAL A 186 3.25 -12.49 -15.48
N THR A 187 2.75 -13.72 -15.60
CA THR A 187 2.86 -14.53 -16.82
C THR A 187 1.60 -14.49 -17.67
N LYS A 188 0.44 -14.27 -17.05
CA LYS A 188 -0.85 -14.21 -17.73
C LYS A 188 -1.81 -13.30 -16.98
N LEU A 189 -2.57 -12.49 -17.70
CA LEU A 189 -3.74 -11.80 -17.14
C LEU A 189 -4.98 -12.67 -17.37
N VAL A 190 -5.77 -12.88 -16.33
CA VAL A 190 -6.95 -13.75 -16.36
C VAL A 190 -8.16 -12.90 -16.01
N PHE A 191 -8.95 -12.55 -17.03
CA PHE A 191 -10.04 -11.58 -16.92
C PHE A 191 -9.56 -10.23 -16.33
N ASN A 192 -10.50 -9.46 -15.77
CA ASN A 192 -10.20 -8.18 -15.14
C ASN A 192 -9.68 -8.31 -13.71
N THR A 193 -9.99 -9.39 -13.00
CA THR A 193 -9.79 -9.50 -11.54
C THR A 193 -8.58 -10.33 -11.14
N CYS A 194 -8.07 -11.24 -11.98
CA CYS A 194 -7.03 -12.19 -11.61
C CYS A 194 -5.82 -12.21 -12.56
N CYS A 195 -4.74 -12.83 -12.12
CA CYS A 195 -3.56 -13.08 -12.95
C CYS A 195 -2.81 -14.33 -12.50
N CYS A 196 -1.96 -14.84 -13.39
CA CYS A 196 -0.99 -15.87 -13.06
C CYS A 196 0.38 -15.22 -12.80
N VAL A 197 1.02 -15.62 -11.70
CA VAL A 197 2.35 -15.15 -11.32
C VAL A 197 3.29 -16.35 -11.23
N LYS A 198 4.45 -16.25 -11.91
CA LYS A 198 5.60 -17.14 -11.70
C LYS A 198 6.50 -16.49 -10.66
N TRP A 199 6.58 -17.07 -9.47
CA TRP A 199 7.40 -16.59 -8.38
C TRP A 199 8.87 -16.99 -8.57
N ASP A 200 9.79 -16.22 -7.99
CA ASP A 200 11.24 -16.45 -8.13
C ASP A 200 11.66 -17.82 -7.56
N ASN A 201 10.92 -18.34 -6.57
CA ASN A 201 11.05 -19.70 -6.02
C ASN A 201 10.47 -20.81 -6.92
N GLN A 202 10.18 -20.50 -8.18
CA GLN A 202 9.61 -21.38 -9.19
C GLN A 202 8.15 -21.77 -8.99
N TRP A 203 7.43 -21.22 -8.01
CA TRP A 203 6.01 -21.48 -7.84
C TRP A 203 5.19 -20.76 -8.90
N ASP A 204 4.07 -21.38 -9.29
CA ASP A 204 3.06 -20.80 -10.17
C ASP A 204 1.77 -20.62 -9.40
N THR A 205 1.14 -19.44 -9.52
CA THR A 205 -0.09 -19.17 -8.77
C THR A 205 -1.06 -18.36 -9.60
N HIS A 206 -2.33 -18.76 -9.59
CA HIS A 206 -3.45 -17.95 -10.05
C HIS A 206 -4.09 -17.26 -8.86
N LEU A 207 -4.08 -15.92 -8.83
CA LEU A 207 -4.58 -15.14 -7.70
C LEU A 207 -5.21 -13.81 -8.14
N PRO A 208 -6.05 -13.20 -7.28
CA PRO A 208 -6.59 -11.88 -7.53
C PRO A 208 -5.48 -10.82 -7.68
N LYS A 209 -5.63 -9.93 -8.65
CA LYS A 209 -4.76 -8.75 -8.83
C LYS A 209 -4.76 -7.86 -7.58
N SER A 210 -5.87 -7.83 -6.84
CA SER A 210 -6.00 -7.09 -5.58
C SER A 210 -5.04 -7.56 -4.48
N ALA A 211 -4.51 -8.79 -4.55
CA ALA A 211 -3.55 -9.30 -3.59
C ALA A 211 -2.10 -8.86 -3.87
N LEU A 212 -1.86 -8.25 -5.03
CA LEU A 212 -0.54 -7.92 -5.53
C LEU A 212 -0.32 -6.42 -5.54
N ARG A 213 0.95 -6.05 -5.48
CA ARG A 213 1.47 -4.74 -5.87
C ARG A 213 2.64 -4.87 -6.82
N LEU A 214 2.93 -3.84 -7.62
CA LEU A 214 4.19 -3.76 -8.36
C LEU A 214 5.39 -3.86 -7.39
N ALA A 215 6.41 -4.62 -7.77
CA ALA A 215 7.61 -4.78 -6.96
C ALA A 215 8.49 -3.52 -7.09
N ASN A 216 8.99 -3.02 -5.96
CA ASN A 216 9.93 -1.91 -5.97
C ASN A 216 11.22 -2.31 -6.69
N PRO A 217 11.70 -1.53 -7.68
CA PRO A 217 12.91 -1.86 -8.43
C PRO A 217 14.21 -1.65 -7.63
N ARG A 218 14.13 -1.10 -6.41
CA ARG A 218 15.28 -0.67 -5.60
C ARG A 218 15.65 -1.61 -4.43
N LEU A 219 15.08 -2.82 -4.40
CA LEU A 219 15.42 -3.88 -3.46
C LEU A 219 15.51 -5.21 -4.19
#